data_AF-A0A6B8T2G3-F1
#
_entry.id   AF-A0A6B8T2G3-F1
#
_cell.length_a   1.000
_cell.length_b   1.000
_cell.length_c   1.000
_cell.angle_alpha   90.00
_cell.angle_beta   90.00
_cell.angle_gamma   90.00
#
_symmetry.space_group_name_H-M   'P 1'
#
loop_
_entity.id
_entity.type
_entity.pdbx_description
1 polymer ?
#
loop_
_entity_poly.entity_id
_entity_poly.type
_entity_poly.pdbx_seq_one_letter_code
_entity_poly.pdbx_strand_id
1 'polypeptide(L)'
;MKTIVLISCVSQKENTAVVAEGMYKSPLFRKSLAYAKKLVTDDAIYILSAKHHLLPLDKVIDPYNETLNRMRKEDRTAWGAKVIEQLREVADLQEDKFIILAGEKYIEPIKDCLTNIELPLKGMRIGQRLQYLTFENHNLNSMQKSLTLRLHELFNSLERFSYPFEAEKQQIPANGIYVMFEEGETFEGLDRIVRVGTHNGDNNLFKRLEEHYVNENKNRSIFLQRVGDALLNKENNPYFEVWNVNATAKEAQERVAGKVDSVLEAQITEEAVAHIREKITFVVFAVEEEKDRKKWEKKLIGTLSNAAKAGEIKVSDGWLGNFSTEPKVKESGLWQTQGLYSESLTEEEFAALQKIV
;
A
#
# COMPACT_ATOMS: atom_id res chain seq x y z
N MET A 1 7.40 15.41 26.27
CA MET A 1 7.38 16.38 25.17
C MET A 1 6.20 16.08 24.26
N LYS A 2 5.15 16.89 24.34
CA LYS A 2 4.02 16.87 23.39
C LYS A 2 4.41 17.67 22.16
N THR A 3 3.72 17.42 21.04
CA THR A 3 3.81 18.27 19.85
C THR A 3 2.48 18.99 19.68
N ILE A 4 2.51 20.31 19.50
CA ILE A 4 1.36 21.16 19.26
C ILE A 4 1.48 21.75 17.85
N VAL A 5 0.40 21.71 17.07
CA VAL A 5 0.38 22.27 15.71
C VAL A 5 -0.51 23.50 15.67
N LEU A 6 0.05 24.63 15.23
CA LEU A 6 -0.63 25.92 15.14
C LEU A 6 -0.91 26.30 13.68
N ILE A 7 -2.17 26.52 13.32
CA ILE A 7 -2.59 26.80 11.94
C ILE A 7 -3.16 28.23 11.85
N SER A 8 -2.73 29.04 10.89
CA SER A 8 -3.33 30.37 10.72
C SER A 8 -4.75 30.32 10.17
N CYS A 9 -5.64 31.15 10.71
CA CYS A 9 -6.98 31.37 10.15
C CYS A 9 -6.92 32.04 8.75
N VAL A 10 -8.04 32.00 8.02
CA VAL A 10 -8.16 32.52 6.65
C VAL A 10 -9.42 33.35 6.45
N SER A 11 -9.47 34.14 5.36
CA SER A 11 -10.60 35.01 5.06
C SER A 11 -11.85 34.26 4.59
N GLN A 12 -11.69 33.19 3.81
CA GLN A 12 -12.80 32.36 3.33
C GLN A 12 -13.40 31.53 4.47
N LYS A 13 -14.62 31.88 4.88
CA LYS A 13 -15.33 31.29 6.02
C LYS A 13 -16.73 30.79 5.66
N GLU A 14 -17.35 30.02 6.55
CA GLU A 14 -18.79 29.77 6.55
C GLU A 14 -19.61 31.05 6.80
N ASN A 15 -20.90 31.01 6.46
CA ASN A 15 -21.83 32.12 6.68
C ASN A 15 -22.68 31.93 7.94
N THR A 16 -22.55 30.79 8.62
CA THR A 16 -23.31 30.40 9.81
C THR A 16 -22.36 29.91 10.89
N ALA A 17 -22.82 29.89 12.14
CA ALA A 17 -22.07 29.33 13.25
C ALA A 17 -21.78 27.85 13.02
N VAL A 18 -20.51 27.46 13.15
CA VAL A 18 -20.02 26.08 13.02
C VAL A 18 -18.81 25.87 13.92
N VAL A 19 -18.39 24.63 14.13
CA VAL A 19 -17.11 24.32 14.78
C VAL A 19 -15.95 24.94 14.02
N ALA A 20 -14.90 25.35 14.74
CA ALA A 20 -13.76 26.07 14.21
C ALA A 20 -13.07 25.33 13.06
N GLU A 21 -13.02 23.99 13.11
CA GLU A 21 -12.54 23.14 12.03
C GLU A 21 -13.29 23.37 10.71
N GLY A 22 -14.63 23.43 10.79
CA GLY A 22 -15.53 23.62 9.65
C GLY A 22 -15.65 25.08 9.20
N MET A 23 -15.26 26.04 10.03
CA MET A 23 -15.41 27.47 9.74
C MET A 23 -14.61 27.90 8.52
N TYR A 24 -13.42 27.35 8.26
CA TYR A 24 -12.48 27.88 7.27
C TYR A 24 -12.39 27.02 5.99
N LYS A 25 -12.64 27.62 4.83
CA LYS A 25 -12.80 26.86 3.57
C LYS A 25 -11.62 26.90 2.61
N SER A 26 -10.62 27.75 2.86
CA SER A 26 -9.57 27.96 1.86
C SER A 26 -8.74 26.70 1.61
N PRO A 27 -8.20 26.50 0.38
CA PRO A 27 -7.32 25.37 0.09
C PRO A 27 -6.10 25.29 1.00
N LEU A 28 -5.53 26.44 1.39
CA LEU A 28 -4.37 26.49 2.28
C LEU A 28 -4.72 25.96 3.67
N PHE A 29 -5.82 26.45 4.26
CA PHE A 29 -6.29 25.99 5.56
C PHE A 29 -6.57 24.48 5.56
N ARG A 30 -7.33 23.99 4.58
CA ARG A 30 -7.67 22.56 4.47
C ARG A 30 -6.43 21.68 4.37
N LYS A 31 -5.44 22.08 3.57
CA LYS A 31 -4.17 21.33 3.44
C LYS A 31 -3.30 21.41 4.68
N SER A 32 -3.25 22.55 5.37
CA SER A 32 -2.56 22.69 6.64
C SER A 32 -3.20 21.83 7.73
N LEU A 33 -4.53 21.80 7.81
CA LEU A 33 -5.27 20.96 8.74
C LEU A 33 -5.05 19.47 8.45
N ALA A 34 -5.14 19.06 7.18
CA ALA A 34 -4.86 17.69 6.78
C ALA A 34 -3.42 17.26 7.13
N TYR A 35 -2.45 18.15 6.97
CA TYR A 35 -1.06 17.90 7.37
C TYR A 35 -0.94 17.79 8.89
N ALA A 36 -1.56 18.70 9.65
CA ALA A 36 -1.55 18.67 11.12
C ALA A 36 -2.15 17.39 11.70
N LYS A 37 -3.31 16.95 11.19
CA LYS A 37 -4.01 15.72 11.63
C LYS A 37 -3.21 14.43 11.38
N LYS A 38 -2.20 14.48 10.51
CA LYS A 38 -1.28 13.34 10.29
C LYS A 38 -0.12 13.30 11.29
N LEU A 39 0.15 14.41 11.96
CA LEU A 39 1.26 14.54 12.91
C LEU A 39 0.81 14.32 14.35
N VAL A 40 -0.39 14.78 14.70
CA VAL A 40 -0.90 14.80 16.07
C VAL A 40 -2.42 14.56 16.10
N THR A 41 -2.94 14.24 17.28
CA THR A 41 -4.38 14.14 17.55
C THR A 41 -5.04 15.52 17.57
N ASP A 42 -6.36 15.57 17.36
CA ASP A 42 -7.12 16.82 17.19
C ASP A 42 -7.05 17.77 18.39
N ASP A 43 -6.85 17.26 19.61
CA ASP A 43 -6.69 18.03 20.86
C ASP A 43 -5.35 18.78 20.97
N ALA A 44 -4.39 18.46 20.10
CA ALA A 44 -3.11 19.12 19.99
C ALA A 44 -3.03 20.11 18.80
N ILE A 45 -4.16 20.38 18.13
CA ILE A 45 -4.24 21.28 16.98
C ILE A 45 -5.04 22.53 17.35
N TYR A 46 -4.44 23.70 17.14
CA TYR A 46 -5.08 24.98 17.43
C TYR A 46 -4.98 25.94 16.25
N ILE A 47 -6.05 26.73 16.06
CA ILE A 47 -6.13 27.75 15.03
C ILE A 47 -5.74 29.10 15.64
N LEU A 48 -4.73 29.74 15.06
CA LEU A 48 -4.38 31.14 15.32
C LEU A 48 -5.38 32.05 14.61
N SER A 49 -6.39 32.46 15.36
CA SER A 49 -7.51 33.29 14.91
C SER A 49 -7.28 34.77 15.24
N ALA A 50 -7.55 35.65 14.27
CA ALA A 50 -7.47 37.10 14.48
C ALA A 50 -8.38 37.62 15.61
N LYS A 51 -9.59 37.06 15.74
CA LYS A 51 -10.59 37.45 16.74
C LYS A 51 -10.44 36.68 18.04
N HIS A 52 -10.43 35.35 17.91
CA HIS A 52 -10.46 34.42 19.03
C HIS A 52 -9.08 34.02 19.60
N HIS A 53 -7.97 34.53 19.05
CA HIS A 53 -6.60 34.20 19.48
C HIS A 53 -6.27 32.71 19.27
N LEU A 54 -6.17 31.90 20.33
CA LEU A 54 -6.00 30.46 20.25
C LEU A 54 -7.36 29.75 20.25
N LEU A 55 -7.64 28.98 19.20
CA LEU A 55 -8.95 28.36 19.00
C LEU A 55 -8.80 26.84 18.80
N PRO A 56 -9.34 26.00 19.70
CA PRO A 56 -9.38 24.55 19.48
C PRO A 56 -10.37 24.21 18.36
N LEU A 57 -10.18 23.07 17.70
CA LEU A 57 -10.92 22.68 16.49
C LEU A 57 -12.43 22.49 16.70
N ASP A 58 -12.83 22.04 17.88
CA ASP A 58 -14.20 21.67 18.24
C ASP A 58 -15.07 22.86 18.70
N LYS A 59 -14.47 24.03 18.95
CA LYS A 59 -15.19 25.19 19.45
C LYS A 59 -16.11 25.79 18.38
N VAL A 60 -17.40 25.89 18.69
CA VAL A 60 -18.39 26.58 17.84
C VAL A 60 -18.12 28.09 17.85
N ILE A 61 -18.03 28.69 16.68
CA ILE A 61 -17.81 30.13 16.49
C ILE A 61 -18.74 30.70 15.43
N ASP A 62 -19.12 31.97 15.62
CA ASP A 62 -19.80 32.77 14.61
C ASP A 62 -18.84 33.25 13.51
N PRO A 63 -19.34 33.46 12.27
CA PRO A 63 -18.54 34.07 11.21
C PRO A 63 -18.08 35.48 11.62
N TYR A 64 -16.86 35.83 11.22
CA TYR A 64 -16.26 37.12 11.55
C TYR A 64 -15.28 37.60 10.47
N ASN A 65 -15.06 38.92 10.42
CA ASN A 65 -14.19 39.57 9.43
C ASN A 65 -13.08 40.39 10.10
N GLU A 66 -12.17 39.70 10.78
CA GLU A 66 -10.98 40.30 11.39
C GLU A 66 -9.71 39.73 10.77
N THR A 67 -8.66 40.55 10.68
CA THR A 67 -7.39 40.16 10.10
C THR A 67 -6.21 40.83 10.80
N LEU A 68 -5.19 40.04 11.16
CA LEU A 68 -3.91 40.57 11.65
C LEU A 68 -3.20 41.41 10.60
N ASN A 69 -3.53 41.25 9.32
CA ASN A 69 -2.80 41.94 8.25
C ASN A 69 -2.94 43.46 8.30
N ARG A 70 -4.05 43.96 8.86
CA ARG A 70 -4.39 45.38 8.98
C ARG A 70 -4.09 45.96 10.37
N MET A 71 -3.76 45.12 11.35
CA MET A 71 -3.44 45.55 12.71
C MET A 71 -2.11 46.31 12.76
N ARG A 72 -1.97 47.27 13.67
CA ARG A 72 -0.67 47.93 13.94
C ARG A 72 0.26 46.96 14.64
N LYS A 73 1.54 47.33 14.73
CA LYS A 73 2.55 46.47 15.39
C LYS A 73 2.21 46.30 16.88
N GLU A 74 1.80 47.36 17.56
CA GLU A 74 1.44 47.29 18.99
C GLU A 74 0.24 46.35 19.21
N ASP A 75 -0.80 46.45 18.37
CA ASP A 75 -1.98 45.59 18.45
C ASP A 75 -1.63 44.11 18.22
N ARG A 76 -0.73 43.82 17.27
CA ARG A 76 -0.26 42.45 17.03
C ARG A 76 0.55 41.91 18.21
N THR A 77 1.37 42.74 18.86
CA THR A 77 2.08 42.34 20.08
C THR A 77 1.10 42.01 21.20
N ALA A 78 0.07 42.83 21.41
CA ALA A 78 -0.97 42.56 22.39
C ALA A 78 -1.79 41.28 22.06
N TRP A 79 -2.07 41.05 20.78
CA TRP A 79 -2.67 39.81 20.30
C TRP A 79 -1.77 38.61 20.60
N GLY A 80 -0.47 38.72 20.35
CA GLY A 80 0.52 37.66 20.64
C GLY A 80 0.57 37.31 22.12
N ALA A 81 0.58 38.31 23.00
CA ALA A 81 0.57 38.10 24.44
C ALA A 81 -0.63 37.27 24.91
N LYS A 82 -1.83 37.52 24.36
CA LYS A 82 -3.04 36.72 24.65
C LYS A 82 -2.95 35.29 24.13
N VAL A 83 -2.36 35.09 22.95
CA VAL A 83 -2.11 33.74 22.43
C VAL A 83 -1.15 32.97 23.34
N ILE A 84 -0.08 33.60 23.82
CA ILE A 84 0.88 32.99 24.74
C ILE A 84 0.22 32.65 26.08
N GLU A 85 -0.63 33.52 26.62
CA GLU A 85 -1.40 33.25 27.83
C GLU A 85 -2.26 31.98 27.67
N GLN A 86 -3.03 31.90 26.59
CA GLN A 86 -3.86 30.71 26.29
C GLN A 86 -3.04 29.45 26.00
N LEU A 87 -1.87 29.58 25.36
CA LEU A 87 -1.00 28.44 25.11
C LEU A 87 -0.44 27.84 26.40
N ARG A 88 -0.17 28.65 27.43
CA ARG A 88 0.29 28.17 28.74
C ARG A 88 -0.73 27.30 29.46
N GLU A 89 -2.02 27.43 29.12
CA GLU A 89 -3.08 26.60 29.68
C GLU A 89 -3.09 25.18 29.12
N VAL A 90 -2.53 24.98 27.91
CA VAL A 90 -2.66 23.73 27.15
C VAL A 90 -1.32 23.05 26.83
N ALA A 91 -0.19 23.77 26.95
CA ALA A 91 1.14 23.26 26.63
C ALA A 91 2.25 23.87 27.50
N ASP A 92 3.34 23.13 27.66
CA ASP A 92 4.57 23.64 28.27
C ASP A 92 5.41 24.37 27.20
N LEU A 93 5.53 25.68 27.29
CA LEU A 93 6.21 26.48 26.26
C LEU A 93 7.73 26.24 26.18
N GLN A 94 8.33 25.63 27.20
CA GLN A 94 9.77 25.37 27.27
C GLN A 94 10.10 23.95 26.82
N GLU A 95 9.24 22.98 27.16
CA GLU A 95 9.48 21.56 26.88
C GLU A 95 8.76 21.05 25.63
N ASP A 96 7.55 21.53 25.32
CA ASP A 96 6.77 21.02 24.20
C ASP A 96 7.24 21.58 22.86
N LYS A 97 7.03 20.79 21.80
CA LYS A 97 7.36 21.15 20.41
C LYS A 97 6.20 21.87 19.75
N PHE A 98 6.47 22.95 19.03
CA PHE A 98 5.48 23.74 18.30
C PHE A 98 5.76 23.74 16.80
N ILE A 99 4.83 23.22 16.00
CA ILE A 99 4.90 23.30 14.53
C ILE A 99 3.93 24.39 14.07
N ILE A 100 4.44 25.47 13.48
CA ILE A 100 3.62 26.63 13.14
C ILE A 100 3.44 26.75 11.62
N LEU A 101 2.21 26.50 11.17
CA LEU A 101 1.75 26.57 9.79
C LEU A 101 1.07 27.92 9.53
N ALA A 102 1.81 29.01 9.73
CA ALA A 102 1.28 30.37 9.65
C ALA A 102 2.18 31.32 8.83
N GLY A 103 1.69 32.53 8.58
CA GLY A 103 2.49 33.61 8.00
C GLY A 103 3.29 34.37 9.07
N GLU A 104 4.35 35.07 8.68
CA GLU A 104 5.25 35.81 9.61
C GLU A 104 4.48 36.73 10.58
N LYS A 105 3.42 37.41 10.12
CA LYS A 105 2.60 38.29 10.98
C LYS A 105 1.93 37.59 12.16
N TYR A 106 1.70 36.27 12.08
CA TYR A 106 1.21 35.45 13.18
C TYR A 106 2.35 34.87 14.02
N ILE A 107 3.53 34.65 13.43
CA ILE A 107 4.69 34.02 14.07
C ILE A 107 5.46 35.04 14.92
N GLU A 108 5.73 36.24 14.37
CA GLU A 108 6.52 37.29 15.03
C GLU A 108 6.08 37.61 16.46
N PRO A 109 4.77 37.73 16.78
CA PRO A 109 4.35 38.11 18.13
C PRO A 109 4.47 37.00 19.19
N ILE A 110 4.71 35.75 18.79
CA ILE A 110 4.68 34.59 19.70
C ILE A 110 5.98 33.80 19.73
N LYS A 111 6.79 33.85 18.67
CA LYS A 111 7.97 32.99 18.50
C LYS A 111 9.00 33.12 19.62
N ASP A 112 9.20 34.31 20.18
CA ASP A 112 10.27 34.51 21.18
C ASP A 112 9.88 33.95 22.57
N CYS A 113 8.63 33.48 22.73
CA CYS A 113 8.13 32.85 23.94
C CYS A 113 8.10 31.30 23.86
N LEU A 114 8.44 30.71 22.72
CA LEU A 114 8.38 29.26 22.48
C LEU A 114 9.79 28.73 22.22
N THR A 115 10.21 27.69 22.95
CA THR A 115 11.59 27.19 22.85
C THR A 115 11.79 26.26 21.66
N ASN A 116 10.90 25.28 21.46
CA ASN A 116 11.07 24.22 20.47
C ASN A 116 10.18 24.43 19.24
N ILE A 117 10.53 25.37 18.35
CA ILE A 117 9.70 25.75 17.20
C ILE A 117 10.21 25.14 15.88
N GLU A 118 9.28 24.60 15.11
CA GLU A 118 9.46 24.27 13.69
C GLU A 118 8.58 25.18 12.82
N LEU A 119 9.15 25.73 11.75
CA LEU A 119 8.47 26.65 10.83
C LEU A 119 8.52 26.14 9.38
N PRO A 120 7.77 25.06 9.02
CA PRO A 120 7.89 24.41 7.71
C PRO A 120 7.60 25.34 6.52
N LEU A 121 6.76 26.36 6.74
CA LEU A 121 6.29 27.28 5.69
C LEU A 121 7.05 28.61 5.66
N LYS A 122 8.14 28.74 6.42
CA LYS A 122 8.92 29.99 6.53
C LYS A 122 9.47 30.42 5.17
N GLY A 123 9.35 31.70 4.85
CA GLY A 123 9.83 32.27 3.57
C GLY A 123 9.04 31.86 2.32
N MET A 124 8.10 30.91 2.40
CA MET A 124 7.34 30.44 1.24
C MET A 124 6.17 31.38 0.91
N ARG A 125 6.00 31.68 -0.38
CA ARG A 125 4.79 32.32 -0.93
C ARG A 125 3.60 31.35 -0.89
N ILE A 126 2.37 31.87 -0.99
CA ILE A 126 1.13 31.05 -0.87
C ILE A 126 1.13 29.85 -1.82
N GLY A 127 1.53 30.02 -3.09
CA GLY A 127 1.62 28.92 -4.05
C GLY A 127 2.62 27.83 -3.64
N GLN A 128 3.80 28.23 -3.15
CA GLN A 128 4.83 27.30 -2.65
C GLN A 128 4.35 26.54 -1.41
N ARG A 129 3.63 27.21 -0.50
CA ARG A 129 3.02 26.55 0.67
C ARG A 129 2.02 25.47 0.27
N LEU A 130 1.18 25.76 -0.73
CA LEU A 130 0.22 24.79 -1.25
C LEU A 130 0.91 23.58 -1.89
N GLN A 131 1.97 23.80 -2.67
CA GLN A 131 2.77 22.72 -3.26
C GLN A 131 3.43 21.87 -2.17
N TYR A 132 4.14 22.51 -1.24
CA TYR A 132 4.78 21.85 -0.11
C TYR A 132 3.79 21.01 0.70
N LEU A 133 2.68 21.59 1.15
CA LEU A 133 1.66 20.86 1.92
C LEU A 133 1.01 19.73 1.11
N THR A 134 0.89 19.87 -0.22
CA THR A 134 0.36 18.78 -1.06
C THR A 134 1.34 17.62 -1.11
N PHE A 135 2.62 17.92 -1.34
CA PHE A 135 3.69 16.93 -1.36
C PHE A 135 3.83 16.22 0.00
N GLU A 136 3.91 16.97 1.09
CA GLU A 136 4.03 16.41 2.43
C GLU A 136 2.81 15.58 2.85
N ASN A 137 1.61 16.04 2.53
CA ASN A 137 0.41 15.24 2.76
C ASN A 137 0.45 13.92 1.99
N HIS A 138 0.95 13.93 0.76
CA HIS A 138 1.11 12.72 -0.05
C HIS A 138 2.20 11.80 0.53
N ASN A 139 3.34 12.35 0.94
CA ASN A 139 4.43 11.58 1.54
C ASN A 139 4.03 10.93 2.85
N LEU A 140 3.39 11.69 3.75
CA LEU A 140 2.91 11.14 5.03
C LEU A 140 1.86 10.03 4.80
N ASN A 141 1.00 10.18 3.80
CA ASN A 141 0.10 9.09 3.40
C ASN A 141 0.91 7.87 2.93
N SER A 142 1.90 8.08 2.05
CA SER A 142 2.77 7.00 1.56
C SER A 142 3.57 6.31 2.68
N MET A 143 4.01 7.05 3.70
CA MET A 143 4.73 6.51 4.85
C MET A 143 3.82 5.76 5.84
N GLN A 144 2.51 6.03 5.82
CA GLN A 144 1.52 5.27 6.58
C GLN A 144 1.03 4.02 5.85
N LYS A 145 1.22 3.92 4.52
CA LYS A 145 0.90 2.70 3.79
C LYS A 145 1.79 1.58 4.28
N SER A 146 1.19 0.42 4.50
CA SER A 146 1.95 -0.80 4.71
C SER A 146 2.87 -1.06 3.53
N LEU A 147 3.95 -1.79 3.80
CA LEU A 147 4.85 -2.29 2.76
C LEU A 147 4.08 -3.12 1.72
N THR A 148 3.09 -3.89 2.16
CA THR A 148 2.21 -4.71 1.33
C THR A 148 1.42 -3.88 0.32
N LEU A 149 0.81 -2.77 0.75
CA LEU A 149 0.06 -1.88 -0.13
C LEU A 149 0.99 -1.22 -1.15
N ARG A 150 2.13 -0.71 -0.71
CA ARG A 150 3.13 -0.12 -1.61
C ARG A 150 3.67 -1.14 -2.63
N LEU A 151 3.78 -2.41 -2.24
CA LEU A 151 4.15 -3.49 -3.14
C LEU A 151 3.08 -3.76 -4.20
N HIS A 152 1.80 -3.76 -3.82
CA HIS A 152 0.70 -3.86 -4.77
C HIS A 152 0.65 -2.67 -5.71
N GLU A 153 0.84 -1.44 -5.20
CA GLU A 153 0.89 -0.23 -6.04
C GLU A 153 2.02 -0.30 -7.07
N LEU A 154 3.20 -0.74 -6.65
CA LEU A 154 4.35 -0.89 -7.53
C LEU A 154 4.04 -1.85 -8.69
N PHE A 155 3.59 -3.07 -8.39
CA PHE A 155 3.37 -4.07 -9.44
C PHE A 155 2.08 -3.88 -10.24
N ASN A 156 1.08 -3.16 -9.72
CA ASN A 156 -0.08 -2.75 -10.53
C ASN A 156 0.25 -1.60 -11.49
N SER A 157 1.38 -0.90 -11.31
CA SER A 157 1.81 0.19 -12.20
C SER A 157 2.61 -0.27 -13.42
N LEU A 158 3.02 -1.55 -13.46
CA LEU A 158 3.82 -2.11 -14.54
C LEU A 158 2.98 -2.58 -15.73
N GLU A 159 3.64 -2.73 -16.88
CA GLU A 159 3.04 -3.30 -18.08
C GLU A 159 2.53 -4.73 -17.82
N ARG A 160 1.22 -4.92 -18.01
CA ARG A 160 0.52 -6.17 -17.72
C ARG A 160 0.49 -7.05 -18.96
N PHE A 161 0.93 -8.30 -18.80
CA PHE A 161 0.87 -9.35 -19.79
C PHE A 161 -0.29 -10.32 -19.48
N SER A 162 -0.89 -10.88 -20.52
CA SER A 162 -1.96 -11.89 -20.44
C SER A 162 -1.83 -12.88 -21.59
N TYR A 163 -2.46 -14.05 -21.48
CA TYR A 163 -2.45 -15.00 -22.59
C TYR A 163 -3.34 -14.49 -23.76
N PRO A 164 -2.91 -14.63 -25.03
CA PRO A 164 -1.61 -15.12 -25.50
C PRO A 164 -0.53 -14.03 -25.46
N PHE A 165 0.62 -14.31 -24.83
CA PHE A 165 1.74 -13.36 -24.68
C PHE A 165 2.94 -13.69 -25.60
N GLU A 166 2.86 -14.75 -26.40
CA GLU A 166 3.99 -15.28 -27.15
C GLU A 166 4.56 -14.29 -28.17
N ALA A 167 3.69 -13.43 -28.72
CA ALA A 167 4.08 -12.34 -29.62
C ALA A 167 4.90 -11.24 -28.92
N GLU A 168 4.81 -11.14 -27.60
CA GLU A 168 5.44 -10.11 -26.77
C GLU A 168 6.79 -10.57 -26.19
N LYS A 169 7.32 -11.70 -26.67
CA LYS A 169 8.59 -12.29 -26.21
C LYS A 169 9.76 -11.30 -26.11
N GLN A 170 9.82 -10.31 -26.99
CA GLN A 170 10.90 -9.30 -27.00
C GLN A 170 10.81 -8.30 -25.83
N GLN A 171 9.63 -8.14 -25.23
CA GLN A 171 9.39 -7.25 -24.08
C GLN A 171 9.64 -7.98 -22.74
N ILE A 172 9.61 -9.31 -22.75
CA ILE A 172 9.88 -10.13 -21.56
C ILE A 172 11.40 -10.30 -21.41
N PRO A 173 11.98 -9.93 -20.25
CA PRO A 173 13.42 -10.10 -20.04
C PRO A 173 13.81 -11.57 -20.05
N ALA A 174 15.03 -11.87 -20.48
CA ALA A 174 15.51 -13.26 -20.53
C ALA A 174 15.62 -13.87 -19.11
N ASN A 175 16.04 -13.05 -18.14
CA ASN A 175 16.16 -13.39 -16.74
C ASN A 175 15.31 -12.46 -15.86
N GLY A 176 14.59 -13.01 -14.88
CA GLY A 176 13.80 -12.15 -14.00
C GLY A 176 12.81 -12.88 -13.10
N ILE A 177 11.89 -12.09 -12.56
CA ILE A 177 10.82 -12.53 -11.67
C ILE A 177 9.49 -12.18 -12.32
N TYR A 178 8.51 -13.05 -12.15
CA TYR A 178 7.12 -12.79 -12.51
C TYR A 178 6.25 -12.64 -11.26
N VAL A 179 5.24 -11.77 -11.35
CA VAL A 179 4.23 -11.54 -10.31
C VAL A 179 2.87 -11.67 -10.97
N MET A 180 2.01 -12.55 -10.46
CA MET A 180 0.71 -12.87 -11.04
C MET A 180 -0.44 -12.33 -10.21
N PHE A 181 -1.52 -11.99 -10.91
CA PHE A 181 -2.77 -11.43 -10.42
C PHE A 181 -3.92 -12.28 -10.94
N GLU A 182 -4.99 -12.41 -10.16
CA GLU A 182 -6.17 -13.20 -10.55
C GLU A 182 -7.40 -12.30 -10.61
N GLU A 183 -8.13 -12.38 -11.72
CA GLU A 183 -9.37 -11.64 -11.93
C GLU A 183 -10.36 -11.92 -10.78
N GLY A 184 -10.91 -10.86 -10.19
CA GLY A 184 -11.83 -10.94 -9.05
C GLY A 184 -11.16 -10.90 -7.69
N GLU A 185 -9.84 -11.05 -7.61
CA GLU A 185 -9.09 -10.88 -6.37
C GLU A 185 -8.57 -9.45 -6.24
N THR A 186 -8.98 -8.73 -5.19
CA THR A 186 -8.60 -7.33 -4.96
C THR A 186 -8.01 -7.08 -3.58
N PHE A 187 -7.12 -6.09 -3.47
CA PHE A 187 -6.59 -5.59 -2.21
C PHE A 187 -6.50 -4.06 -2.25
N GLU A 188 -7.21 -3.37 -1.34
CA GLU A 188 -7.24 -1.89 -1.28
C GLU A 188 -7.59 -1.22 -2.63
N GLY A 189 -8.46 -1.85 -3.43
CA GLY A 189 -8.89 -1.36 -4.74
C GLY A 189 -7.92 -1.65 -5.90
N LEU A 190 -6.84 -2.41 -5.65
CA LEU A 190 -5.89 -2.89 -6.65
C LEU A 190 -6.09 -4.37 -6.93
N ASP A 191 -5.60 -4.86 -8.07
CA ASP A 191 -5.54 -6.31 -8.32
C ASP A 191 -4.61 -6.96 -7.29
N ARG A 192 -5.07 -8.04 -6.67
CA ARG A 192 -4.32 -8.75 -5.63
C ARG A 192 -3.28 -9.67 -6.26
N ILE A 193 -2.08 -9.66 -5.68
CA ILE A 193 -1.02 -10.60 -6.07
C ILE A 193 -1.38 -11.99 -5.52
N VAL A 194 -1.41 -12.99 -6.41
CA VAL A 194 -1.75 -14.40 -6.07
C VAL A 194 -0.55 -15.34 -6.20
N ARG A 195 0.52 -14.92 -6.88
CA ARG A 195 1.71 -15.73 -7.08
C ARG A 195 2.93 -14.86 -7.37
N VAL A 196 4.09 -15.25 -6.86
CA VAL A 196 5.39 -14.68 -7.22
C VAL A 196 6.31 -15.83 -7.57
N GLY A 197 7.03 -15.75 -8.69
CA GLY A 197 7.92 -16.82 -9.07
C GLY A 197 9.09 -16.40 -9.94
N THR A 198 10.06 -17.30 -10.03
CA THR A 198 11.22 -17.17 -10.92
C THR A 198 11.51 -18.49 -11.66
N HIS A 199 12.68 -18.57 -12.28
CA HIS A 199 13.15 -19.71 -13.06
C HIS A 199 14.59 -20.10 -12.67
N ASN A 200 14.96 -21.34 -13.00
CA ASN A 200 16.32 -21.86 -12.81
C ASN A 200 17.10 -21.84 -14.13
N GLY A 201 18.42 -21.72 -14.04
CA GLY A 201 19.27 -21.60 -15.21
C GLY A 201 19.21 -20.21 -15.84
N ASP A 202 19.92 -20.05 -16.95
CA ASP A 202 20.07 -18.78 -17.64
C ASP A 202 19.07 -18.65 -18.81
N ASN A 203 18.54 -17.45 -19.01
CA ASN A 203 17.64 -17.07 -20.10
C ASN A 203 16.34 -17.90 -20.18
N ASN A 204 15.82 -18.36 -19.05
CA ASN A 204 14.68 -19.28 -18.98
C ASN A 204 13.35 -18.64 -18.56
N LEU A 205 13.25 -17.32 -18.38
CA LEU A 205 12.01 -16.69 -17.88
C LEU A 205 10.82 -16.94 -18.81
N PHE A 206 10.99 -16.67 -20.10
CA PHE A 206 9.93 -16.87 -21.09
C PHE A 206 9.46 -18.32 -21.15
N LYS A 207 10.40 -19.27 -21.18
CA LYS A 207 10.11 -20.71 -21.14
C LYS A 207 9.34 -21.10 -19.88
N ARG A 208 9.70 -20.52 -18.74
CA ARG A 208 9.00 -20.78 -17.47
C ARG A 208 7.55 -20.26 -17.51
N LEU A 209 7.30 -19.14 -18.19
CA LEU A 209 5.94 -18.65 -18.42
C LEU A 209 5.18 -19.59 -19.38
N GLU A 210 5.80 -20.09 -20.44
CA GLU A 210 5.18 -21.09 -21.32
C GLU A 210 4.76 -22.36 -20.56
N GLU A 211 5.53 -22.79 -19.56
CA GLU A 211 5.16 -23.91 -18.67
C GLU A 211 3.90 -23.66 -17.83
N HIS A 212 3.48 -22.40 -17.65
CA HIS A 212 2.28 -22.03 -16.91
C HIS A 212 1.07 -21.76 -17.81
N TYR A 213 1.25 -21.27 -19.03
CA TYR A 213 0.14 -20.84 -19.88
C TYR A 213 -0.03 -21.66 -21.16
N VAL A 214 1.04 -22.27 -21.67
CA VAL A 214 1.06 -22.91 -22.99
C VAL A 214 1.14 -24.42 -22.87
N ASN A 215 2.04 -24.91 -22.02
CA ASN A 215 2.29 -26.34 -21.86
C ASN A 215 1.20 -26.97 -20.98
N GLU A 216 0.35 -27.79 -21.58
CA GLU A 216 -0.66 -28.61 -20.90
C GLU A 216 -0.04 -29.84 -20.23
N ASN A 217 0.93 -29.60 -19.35
CA ASN A 217 1.60 -30.66 -18.60
C ASN A 217 1.70 -30.27 -17.11
N LYS A 218 0.77 -30.81 -16.31
CA LYS A 218 0.73 -30.58 -14.86
C LYS A 218 2.06 -30.87 -14.16
N ASN A 219 2.83 -31.85 -14.64
CA ASN A 219 4.10 -32.26 -14.01
C ASN A 219 5.22 -31.24 -14.19
N ARG A 220 5.06 -30.25 -15.08
CA ARG A 220 6.00 -29.14 -15.28
C ARG A 220 5.65 -27.91 -14.44
N SER A 221 4.45 -27.86 -13.87
CA SER A 221 3.93 -26.71 -13.14
C SER A 221 3.11 -27.14 -11.93
N ILE A 222 3.72 -27.02 -10.74
CA ILE A 222 3.01 -27.18 -9.46
C ILE A 222 1.82 -26.22 -9.36
N PHE A 223 1.89 -25.06 -10.03
CA PHE A 223 0.77 -24.13 -10.09
C PHE A 223 -0.43 -24.75 -10.84
N LEU A 224 -0.22 -25.33 -12.02
CA LEU A 224 -1.28 -26.03 -12.76
C LEU A 224 -1.85 -27.19 -11.95
N GLN A 225 -0.98 -27.98 -11.32
CA GLN A 225 -1.41 -29.08 -10.47
C GLN A 225 -2.34 -28.62 -9.34
N ARG A 226 -2.05 -27.46 -8.72
CA ARG A 226 -2.87 -26.87 -7.67
C ARG A 226 -4.21 -26.32 -8.16
N VAL A 227 -4.23 -25.72 -9.34
CA VAL A 227 -5.49 -25.26 -9.94
C VAL A 227 -6.39 -26.46 -10.24
N GLY A 228 -5.85 -27.51 -10.88
CA GLY A 228 -6.60 -28.75 -11.15
C GLY A 228 -7.05 -29.46 -9.86
N ASP A 229 -6.22 -29.45 -8.81
CA ASP A 229 -6.60 -29.94 -7.48
C ASP A 229 -7.81 -29.18 -6.92
N ALA A 230 -7.76 -27.85 -6.94
CA ALA A 230 -8.84 -27.02 -6.44
C ALA A 230 -10.15 -27.20 -7.25
N LEU A 231 -10.07 -27.38 -8.57
CA LEU A 231 -11.22 -27.70 -9.43
C LEU A 231 -11.88 -29.02 -9.00
N LEU A 232 -11.08 -30.08 -8.85
CA LEU A 232 -11.58 -31.39 -8.43
C LEU A 232 -12.20 -31.35 -7.03
N ASN A 233 -11.54 -30.68 -6.08
CA ASN A 233 -12.01 -30.60 -4.71
C ASN A 233 -13.30 -29.76 -4.59
N LYS A 234 -13.43 -28.69 -5.39
CA LYS A 234 -14.67 -27.89 -5.47
C LYS A 234 -15.88 -28.72 -5.87
N GLU A 235 -15.70 -29.65 -6.81
CA GLU A 235 -16.75 -30.54 -7.30
C GLU A 235 -16.91 -31.84 -6.47
N ASN A 236 -16.13 -32.03 -5.40
CA ASN A 236 -16.03 -33.29 -4.66
C ASN A 236 -15.72 -34.50 -5.56
N ASN A 237 -14.89 -34.32 -6.58
CA ASN A 237 -14.58 -35.35 -7.56
C ASN A 237 -13.61 -36.40 -6.96
N PRO A 238 -13.98 -37.70 -6.94
CA PRO A 238 -13.15 -38.75 -6.34
C PRO A 238 -11.81 -38.96 -7.04
N TYR A 239 -11.66 -38.47 -8.29
CA TYR A 239 -10.42 -38.56 -9.04
C TYR A 239 -9.27 -37.74 -8.41
N PHE A 240 -9.57 -36.85 -7.46
CA PHE A 240 -8.57 -36.15 -6.67
C PHE A 240 -7.49 -37.08 -6.05
N GLU A 241 -7.87 -38.25 -5.55
CA GLU A 241 -6.93 -39.22 -4.95
C GLU A 241 -5.87 -39.73 -5.94
N VAL A 242 -6.18 -39.69 -7.24
CA VAL A 242 -5.28 -40.08 -8.33
C VAL A 242 -4.50 -38.87 -8.84
N TRP A 243 -5.16 -37.71 -8.97
CA TRP A 243 -4.60 -36.48 -9.54
C TRP A 243 -3.33 -35.98 -8.84
N ASN A 244 -3.31 -36.03 -7.51
CA ASN A 244 -2.25 -35.43 -6.69
C ASN A 244 -1.02 -36.33 -6.51
N VAL A 245 -1.01 -37.52 -7.11
CA VAL A 245 0.09 -38.46 -7.01
C VAL A 245 1.20 -38.03 -7.96
N ASN A 246 2.37 -37.71 -7.38
CA ASN A 246 3.53 -37.33 -8.17
C ASN A 246 3.99 -38.50 -9.04
N ALA A 247 3.69 -38.43 -10.33
CA ALA A 247 3.94 -39.48 -11.31
C ALA A 247 5.43 -39.81 -11.52
N THR A 248 6.37 -39.10 -10.89
CA THR A 248 7.82 -39.37 -10.99
C THR A 248 8.35 -40.31 -9.91
N ALA A 249 7.61 -40.56 -8.83
CA ALA A 249 8.02 -41.47 -7.77
C ALA A 249 7.43 -42.87 -8.00
N LYS A 250 8.28 -43.90 -8.11
CA LYS A 250 7.88 -45.28 -8.43
C LYS A 250 6.81 -45.84 -7.46
N GLU A 251 6.97 -45.62 -6.16
CA GLU A 251 6.00 -46.03 -5.14
C GLU A 251 4.67 -45.27 -5.20
N ALA A 252 4.67 -44.08 -5.79
CA ALA A 252 3.48 -43.28 -6.02
C ALA A 252 2.74 -43.81 -7.25
N GLN A 253 3.46 -44.12 -8.33
CA GLN A 253 2.92 -44.76 -9.53
C GLN A 253 2.24 -46.10 -9.22
N GLU A 254 2.84 -46.94 -8.37
CA GLU A 254 2.28 -48.24 -7.98
C GLU A 254 0.93 -48.11 -7.24
N ARG A 255 0.72 -47.03 -6.47
CA ARG A 255 -0.54 -46.78 -5.73
C ARG A 255 -1.72 -46.39 -6.62
N VAL A 256 -1.44 -45.80 -7.78
CA VAL A 256 -2.46 -45.37 -8.75
C VAL A 256 -2.49 -46.25 -10.00
N ALA A 257 -1.64 -47.27 -10.07
CA ALA A 257 -1.60 -48.21 -11.19
C ALA A 257 -2.98 -48.84 -11.42
N GLY A 258 -3.53 -48.67 -12.63
CA GLY A 258 -4.87 -49.14 -12.99
C GLY A 258 -6.03 -48.22 -12.60
N LYS A 259 -5.78 -47.10 -11.90
CA LYS A 259 -6.77 -46.06 -11.57
C LYS A 259 -6.61 -44.79 -12.41
N VAL A 260 -5.52 -44.67 -13.16
CA VAL A 260 -5.25 -43.52 -14.04
C VAL A 260 -6.20 -43.56 -15.24
N ASP A 261 -7.02 -42.53 -15.35
CA ASP A 261 -7.81 -42.21 -16.53
C ASP A 261 -7.12 -41.06 -17.27
N SER A 262 -6.46 -41.41 -18.38
CA SER A 262 -5.72 -40.44 -19.19
C SER A 262 -6.61 -39.41 -19.89
N VAL A 263 -7.87 -39.76 -20.18
CA VAL A 263 -8.82 -38.85 -20.82
C VAL A 263 -9.25 -37.81 -19.81
N LEU A 264 -9.62 -38.26 -18.60
CA LEU A 264 -10.00 -37.37 -17.51
C LEU A 264 -8.83 -36.48 -17.07
N GLU A 265 -7.59 -37.00 -16.97
CA GLU A 265 -6.42 -36.15 -16.68
C GLU A 265 -6.20 -35.05 -17.71
N ALA A 266 -6.39 -35.35 -19.00
CA ALA A 266 -6.28 -34.36 -20.07
C ALA A 266 -7.36 -33.28 -19.92
N GLN A 267 -8.60 -33.67 -19.66
CA GLN A 267 -9.72 -32.73 -19.45
C GLN A 267 -9.48 -31.80 -18.25
N ILE A 268 -9.08 -32.34 -17.10
CA ILE A 268 -8.77 -31.51 -15.91
C ILE A 268 -7.59 -30.57 -16.18
N THR A 269 -6.59 -31.04 -16.94
CA THR A 269 -5.45 -30.20 -17.31
C THR A 269 -5.87 -29.07 -18.24
N GLU A 270 -6.73 -29.35 -19.22
CA GLU A 270 -7.30 -28.35 -20.13
C GLU A 270 -8.12 -27.31 -19.37
N GLU A 271 -9.00 -27.72 -18.44
CA GLU A 271 -9.77 -26.82 -17.58
C GLU A 271 -8.87 -25.95 -16.70
N ALA A 272 -7.83 -26.54 -16.08
CA ALA A 272 -6.89 -25.79 -15.25
C ALA A 272 -6.09 -24.77 -16.07
N VAL A 273 -5.68 -25.12 -17.29
CA VAL A 273 -4.99 -24.21 -18.21
C VAL A 273 -5.93 -23.12 -18.70
N ALA A 274 -7.18 -23.45 -19.03
CA ALA A 274 -8.20 -22.45 -19.40
C ALA A 274 -8.41 -21.45 -18.26
N HIS A 275 -8.57 -21.90 -17.02
CA HIS A 275 -8.65 -21.02 -15.84
C HIS A 275 -7.45 -20.07 -15.75
N ILE A 276 -6.23 -20.57 -15.92
CA ILE A 276 -5.01 -19.75 -15.87
C ILE A 276 -4.99 -18.73 -17.03
N ARG A 277 -5.28 -19.16 -18.26
CA ARG A 277 -5.28 -18.29 -19.45
C ARG A 277 -6.32 -17.16 -19.34
N GLU A 278 -7.50 -17.47 -18.81
CA GLU A 278 -8.61 -16.52 -18.73
C GLU A 278 -8.50 -15.58 -17.53
N LYS A 279 -8.04 -16.08 -16.38
CA LYS A 279 -8.13 -15.36 -15.09
C LYS A 279 -6.82 -14.81 -14.60
N ILE A 280 -5.69 -15.32 -15.06
CA ILE A 280 -4.38 -14.95 -14.52
C ILE A 280 -3.65 -14.02 -15.48
N THR A 281 -3.34 -12.83 -15.00
CA THR A 281 -2.46 -11.87 -15.67
C THR A 281 -1.17 -11.72 -14.87
N PHE A 282 -0.12 -11.16 -15.47
CA PHE A 282 1.16 -11.05 -14.79
C PHE A 282 1.99 -9.85 -15.23
N VAL A 283 2.97 -9.50 -14.42
CA VAL A 283 4.06 -8.57 -14.75
C VAL A 283 5.38 -9.28 -14.59
N VAL A 284 6.41 -8.75 -15.25
CA VAL A 284 7.79 -9.23 -15.16
C VAL A 284 8.74 -8.07 -14.91
N PHE A 285 9.86 -8.35 -14.24
CA PHE A 285 10.97 -7.41 -14.11
C PHE A 285 12.30 -8.14 -14.13
N ALA A 286 13.34 -7.47 -14.64
CA ALA A 286 14.64 -8.08 -14.91
C ALA A 286 15.47 -8.23 -13.64
N VAL A 287 16.06 -9.42 -13.45
CA VAL A 287 17.05 -9.71 -12.39
C VAL A 287 17.98 -10.80 -12.92
N GLU A 288 19.22 -10.42 -13.25
CA GLU A 288 20.15 -11.29 -13.99
C GLU A 288 20.78 -12.41 -13.16
N GLU A 289 21.06 -12.16 -11.87
CA GLU A 289 21.73 -13.14 -11.02
C GLU A 289 20.73 -14.09 -10.35
N GLU A 290 20.94 -15.41 -10.50
CA GLU A 290 20.01 -16.42 -9.95
C GLU A 290 19.88 -16.32 -8.42
N LYS A 291 20.98 -16.00 -7.75
CA LYS A 291 21.00 -15.80 -6.29
C LYS A 291 20.09 -14.63 -5.88
N ASP A 292 20.12 -13.54 -6.63
CA ASP A 292 19.31 -12.36 -6.34
C ASP A 292 17.85 -12.60 -6.71
N ARG A 293 17.57 -13.32 -7.81
CA ARG A 293 16.21 -13.77 -8.14
C ARG A 293 15.57 -14.53 -6.99
N LYS A 294 16.27 -15.55 -6.46
CA LYS A 294 15.80 -16.37 -5.33
C LYS A 294 15.64 -15.55 -4.05
N LYS A 295 16.53 -14.58 -3.81
CA LYS A 295 16.44 -13.67 -2.66
C LYS A 295 15.16 -12.82 -2.76
N TRP A 296 14.97 -12.12 -3.88
CA TRP A 296 13.82 -11.25 -4.10
C TRP A 296 12.51 -12.04 -4.10
N GLU A 297 12.44 -13.17 -4.81
CA GLU A 297 11.28 -14.06 -4.82
C GLU A 297 10.89 -14.43 -3.38
N LYS A 298 11.84 -14.91 -2.56
CA LYS A 298 11.57 -15.27 -1.16
C LYS A 298 11.06 -14.09 -0.34
N LYS A 299 11.70 -12.92 -0.44
CA LYS A 299 11.33 -11.71 0.31
C LYS A 299 9.94 -11.17 -0.08
N LEU A 300 9.59 -11.23 -1.37
CA LEU A 300 8.27 -10.85 -1.87
C LEU A 300 7.19 -11.78 -1.33
N ILE A 301 7.42 -13.10 -1.40
CA ILE A 301 6.50 -14.11 -0.87
C ILE A 301 6.33 -13.95 0.64
N GLY A 302 7.43 -13.76 1.38
CA GLY A 302 7.43 -13.52 2.82
C GLY A 302 6.57 -12.32 3.20
N THR A 303 6.74 -11.20 2.48
CA THR A 303 5.96 -9.97 2.69
C THR A 303 4.46 -10.22 2.52
N LEU A 304 4.05 -10.79 1.38
CA LEU A 304 2.64 -11.04 1.07
C LEU A 304 1.98 -12.03 2.04
N SER A 305 2.65 -13.14 2.32
CA SER A 305 2.11 -14.17 3.19
C SER A 305 2.04 -13.75 4.66
N ASN A 306 3.00 -12.96 5.16
CA ASN A 306 2.91 -12.39 6.50
C ASN A 306 1.77 -11.35 6.62
N ALA A 307 1.51 -10.58 5.56
CA ALA A 307 0.38 -9.66 5.51
C ALA A 307 -0.97 -10.40 5.57
N ALA A 308 -1.12 -11.49 4.82
CA ALA A 308 -2.29 -12.36 4.91
C ALA A 308 -2.45 -12.95 6.33
N LYS A 309 -1.36 -13.45 6.92
CA LYS A 309 -1.36 -13.97 8.30
C LYS A 309 -1.75 -12.91 9.35
N ALA A 310 -1.39 -11.65 9.12
CA ALA A 310 -1.75 -10.52 9.96
C ALA A 310 -3.20 -10.03 9.73
N GLY A 311 -3.93 -10.60 8.76
CA GLY A 311 -5.29 -10.21 8.41
C GLY A 311 -5.38 -8.95 7.55
N GLU A 312 -4.24 -8.47 7.04
CA GLU A 312 -4.16 -7.32 6.14
C GLU A 312 -4.70 -7.67 4.75
N ILE A 313 -4.23 -8.79 4.19
CA ILE A 313 -4.75 -9.33 2.92
C ILE A 313 -5.85 -10.34 3.24
N LYS A 314 -6.96 -10.24 2.51
CA LYS A 314 -8.05 -11.22 2.53
C LYS A 314 -8.31 -11.71 1.11
N VAL A 315 -8.52 -13.02 0.97
CA VAL A 315 -8.98 -13.64 -0.27
C VAL A 315 -10.47 -13.39 -0.45
N SER A 316 -10.97 -13.34 -1.69
CA SER A 316 -12.43 -13.30 -1.89
C SER A 316 -13.07 -14.66 -1.60
N ASP A 317 -14.37 -14.67 -1.30
CA ASP A 317 -15.13 -15.90 -1.12
C ASP A 317 -15.16 -16.75 -2.41
N GLY A 318 -15.10 -16.10 -3.57
CA GLY A 318 -15.13 -16.74 -4.88
C GLY A 318 -13.78 -17.30 -5.36
N TRP A 319 -12.70 -17.04 -4.62
CA TRP A 319 -11.37 -17.47 -5.03
C TRP A 319 -11.26 -19.00 -5.10
N LEU A 320 -10.86 -19.54 -6.25
CA LEU A 320 -10.72 -20.99 -6.44
C LEU A 320 -9.72 -21.60 -5.43
N GLY A 321 -8.72 -20.83 -5.00
CA GLY A 321 -7.74 -21.26 -4.00
C GLY A 321 -8.36 -21.65 -2.64
N ASN A 322 -9.58 -21.20 -2.33
CA ASN A 322 -10.33 -21.65 -1.14
C ASN A 322 -10.63 -23.15 -1.15
N PHE A 323 -10.66 -23.77 -2.34
CA PHE A 323 -10.85 -25.20 -2.52
C PHE A 323 -9.51 -25.96 -2.57
N SER A 324 -8.37 -25.32 -2.33
CA SER A 324 -7.09 -26.03 -2.29
C SER A 324 -7.03 -27.01 -1.11
N THR A 325 -6.49 -28.20 -1.37
CA THR A 325 -6.25 -29.18 -0.30
C THR A 325 -5.07 -28.81 0.59
N GLU A 326 -4.21 -27.90 0.14
CA GLU A 326 -3.08 -27.37 0.90
C GLU A 326 -3.53 -26.22 1.82
N PRO A 327 -3.54 -26.40 3.16
CA PRO A 327 -3.96 -25.35 4.09
C PRO A 327 -3.19 -24.04 3.91
N LYS A 328 -1.89 -24.12 3.60
CA LYS A 328 -1.07 -22.93 3.42
C LYS A 328 -1.47 -22.08 2.21
N VAL A 329 -2.02 -22.67 1.16
CA VAL A 329 -2.53 -21.91 -0.01
C VAL A 329 -3.73 -21.07 0.41
N LYS A 330 -4.65 -21.67 1.16
CA LYS A 330 -5.84 -21.00 1.70
C LYS A 330 -5.47 -19.87 2.66
N GLU A 331 -4.59 -20.15 3.62
CA GLU A 331 -4.19 -19.19 4.65
C GLU A 331 -3.39 -18.01 4.11
N SER A 332 -2.48 -18.26 3.16
CA SER A 332 -1.62 -17.21 2.61
C SER A 332 -2.28 -16.41 1.48
N GLY A 333 -3.35 -16.94 0.88
CA GLY A 333 -3.93 -16.39 -0.35
C GLY A 333 -3.03 -16.52 -1.57
N LEU A 334 -1.98 -17.33 -1.53
CA LEU A 334 -1.03 -17.49 -2.64
C LEU A 334 -1.07 -18.93 -3.18
N TRP A 335 -0.95 -19.08 -4.51
CA TRP A 335 -0.87 -20.36 -5.21
C TRP A 335 0.49 -21.10 -5.01
N GLN A 336 1.17 -20.84 -3.90
CA GLN A 336 2.49 -21.40 -3.58
C GLN A 336 2.68 -21.67 -2.08
N THR A 337 3.51 -22.66 -1.76
CA THR A 337 3.87 -23.01 -0.37
C THR A 337 5.31 -22.72 -0.02
N GLN A 338 6.20 -22.73 -1.02
CA GLN A 338 7.61 -22.43 -0.83
C GLN A 338 7.78 -20.93 -0.64
N GLY A 339 8.61 -20.56 0.34
CA GLY A 339 8.90 -19.15 0.67
C GLY A 339 7.86 -18.47 1.57
N LEU A 340 6.69 -19.09 1.81
CA LEU A 340 5.66 -18.53 2.70
C LEU A 340 6.19 -18.32 4.11
N TYR A 341 5.73 -17.24 4.74
CA TYR A 341 6.03 -16.84 6.10
C TYR A 341 7.54 -16.72 6.40
N SER A 342 8.33 -16.51 5.35
CA SER A 342 9.74 -16.14 5.49
C SER A 342 9.86 -14.64 5.81
N GLU A 343 11.09 -14.17 5.96
CA GLU A 343 11.36 -12.77 6.27
C GLU A 343 10.74 -11.84 5.21
N SER A 344 10.01 -10.82 5.67
CA SER A 344 9.48 -9.77 4.81
C SER A 344 10.61 -8.86 4.30
N LEU A 345 10.29 -8.06 3.29
CA LEU A 345 11.12 -6.93 2.86
C LEU A 345 11.29 -5.92 4.01
N THR A 346 12.46 -5.29 4.09
CA THR A 346 12.65 -4.05 4.85
C THR A 346 12.32 -2.83 3.99
N GLU A 347 12.23 -1.65 4.60
CA GLU A 347 12.07 -0.38 3.87
C GLU A 347 13.22 -0.11 2.90
N GLU A 348 14.46 -0.43 3.29
CA GLU A 348 15.64 -0.30 2.45
C GLU A 348 15.60 -1.27 1.27
N GLU A 349 15.16 -2.52 1.50
CA GLU A 349 15.00 -3.50 0.43
C GLU A 349 13.87 -3.11 -0.52
N PHE A 350 12.75 -2.57 -0.03
CA PHE A 350 11.70 -2.06 -0.90
C PHE A 350 12.18 -0.86 -1.73
N ALA A 351 12.91 0.08 -1.14
CA ALA A 351 13.50 1.20 -1.87
C ALA A 351 14.53 0.75 -2.92
N ALA A 352 15.24 -0.36 -2.69
CA ALA A 352 16.10 -0.98 -3.68
C ALA A 352 15.29 -1.66 -4.79
N LEU A 353 14.21 -2.35 -4.46
CA LEU A 353 13.30 -2.98 -5.43
C LEU A 353 12.71 -1.96 -6.40
N GLN A 354 12.29 -0.79 -5.91
CA GLN A 354 11.76 0.31 -6.73
C GLN A 354 12.76 0.90 -7.74
N LYS A 355 14.05 0.54 -7.66
CA LYS A 355 15.07 0.95 -8.63
C LYS A 355 15.35 -0.14 -9.66
N ILE A 356 14.93 -1.37 -9.37
CA ILE A 356 15.11 -2.54 -10.24
C ILE A 356 13.89 -2.72 -11.14
N VAL A 357 12.72 -2.56 -10.53
CA VAL A 357 11.41 -2.46 -11.17
C VAL A 357 11.25 -1.07 -11.77
#